data_AF-A0A264Y4U8-F1
#
_entry.id   AF-A0A264Y4U8-F1
#
_cell.length_a   1.000
_cell.length_b   1.000
_cell.length_c   1.000
_cell.angle_alpha   90.00
_cell.angle_beta   90.00
_cell.angle_gamma   90.00
#
_symmetry.space_group_name_H-M   'P 1'
#
loop_
_entity.id
_entity.type
_entity.pdbx_description
1 polymer ?
#
loop_
_entity_poly.entity_id
_entity_poly.type
_entity_poly.pdbx_seq_one_letter_code
_entity_poly.pdbx_strand_id
1 'polypeptide(L)'
;MTRYLLSLIVLMSAAMFMPQKANASAAPMIELLEQADMQKVVITTSESTIHVSGGTGLTLLVYNIAGGAPVMKVKVDGPDKRYELNLPKGIYIVQVGKVVRKIVIK
;
A
#
# COMPACT_ATOMS: atom_id res chain seq x y z
N MET A 1 55.73 28.72 34.40
CA MET A 1 54.97 27.46 34.26
C MET A 1 53.46 27.69 34.46
N THR A 2 53.02 28.30 35.56
CA THR A 2 51.59 28.54 35.87
C THR A 2 50.84 29.46 34.88
N ARG A 3 51.51 30.44 34.26
CA ARG A 3 50.90 31.35 33.26
C ARG A 3 50.55 30.65 31.93
N TYR A 4 51.40 29.71 31.49
CA TYR A 4 51.14 28.89 30.30
C TYR A 4 50.03 27.87 30.56
N LEU A 5 49.94 27.40 31.80
CA LEU A 5 48.88 26.49 32.25
C LEU A 5 47.51 27.19 32.26
N LEU A 6 47.46 28.43 32.74
CA LEU A 6 46.25 29.25 32.69
C LEU A 6 45.85 29.62 31.26
N SER A 7 46.81 29.99 30.39
CA SER A 7 46.50 30.30 28.99
C SER A 7 46.00 29.07 28.23
N LEU A 8 46.49 27.87 28.54
CA LEU A 8 46.04 26.62 27.92
C LEU A 8 44.60 26.27 28.30
N ILE A 9 44.21 26.50 29.57
CA ILE A 9 42.84 26.28 30.05
C ILE A 9 41.87 27.27 29.39
N VAL A 10 42.26 28.53 29.26
CA VAL A 10 41.43 29.55 28.59
C VAL A 10 41.23 29.21 27.11
N LEU A 11 42.27 28.76 26.41
CA LEU A 11 42.19 28.39 24.99
C LEU A 11 41.25 27.18 24.76
N MET A 12 41.28 26.19 25.65
CA MET A 12 40.41 25.01 25.60
C MET A 12 38.94 25.37 25.84
N SER A 13 38.67 26.30 26.74
CA SER A 13 37.29 26.72 27.07
C SER A 13 36.61 27.49 25.93
N ALA A 14 37.38 28.21 25.10
CA ALA A 14 36.85 28.96 23.96
C ALA A 14 36.29 28.06 22.83
N ALA A 15 36.73 26.80 22.74
CA ALA A 15 36.28 25.87 21.70
C ALA A 15 34.84 25.34 21.93
N MET A 16 34.27 25.52 23.13
CA MET A 16 32.92 25.04 23.47
C MET A 16 31.80 26.04 23.11
N PHE A 17 32.13 27.26 22.66
CA PHE A 17 31.17 28.30 22.30
C PHE A 17 30.90 28.40 20.78
N MET A 18 31.17 27.34 20.02
CA MET A 18 30.86 27.32 18.59
C MET A 18 29.40 26.87 18.36
N PRO A 19 28.60 27.58 17.56
CA PRO A 19 27.23 27.16 17.26
C PRO A 19 27.23 25.85 16.46
N GLN A 20 26.77 24.78 17.08
CA GLN A 20 26.63 23.48 16.43
C GLN A 20 25.39 23.50 15.53
N LYS A 21 25.58 23.40 14.21
CA LYS A 21 24.45 23.25 13.27
C LYS A 21 23.83 21.87 13.49
N ALA A 22 22.59 21.82 13.97
CA ALA A 22 21.82 20.59 14.02
C ALA A 22 21.34 20.25 12.60
N ASN A 23 22.02 19.33 11.92
CA ASN A 23 21.47 18.72 10.73
C ASN A 23 20.43 17.70 11.17
N ALA A 24 19.15 18.05 10.98
CA ALA A 24 18.10 17.05 10.95
C ALA A 24 18.31 16.21 9.68
N SER A 25 19.01 15.09 9.81
CA SER A 25 18.94 14.03 8.81
C SER A 25 17.50 13.55 8.82
N ALA A 26 16.69 14.04 7.87
CA ALA A 26 15.48 13.36 7.48
C ALA A 26 15.94 11.94 7.10
N ALA A 27 15.72 10.98 7.99
CA ALA A 27 15.77 9.59 7.60
C ALA A 27 14.89 9.51 6.35
N PRO A 28 15.36 8.94 5.23
CA PRO A 28 14.43 8.58 4.19
C PRO A 28 13.43 7.68 4.93
N MET A 29 12.18 8.13 4.99
CA MET A 29 11.08 7.23 5.25
C MET A 29 11.21 6.23 4.12
N ILE A 30 11.90 5.13 4.41
CA ILE A 30 11.88 3.92 3.63
C ILE A 30 10.42 3.54 3.75
N GLU A 31 9.65 4.05 2.79
CA GLU A 31 8.45 3.43 2.29
C GLU A 31 8.92 2.00 2.04
N LEU A 32 8.73 1.15 3.06
CA LEU A 32 8.72 -0.30 2.95
C LEU A 32 7.53 -0.59 2.04
N LEU A 33 7.67 -0.21 0.77
CA LEU A 33 6.90 -0.76 -0.32
C LEU A 33 7.13 -2.24 -0.18
N GLU A 34 6.06 -2.90 0.24
CA GLU A 34 5.89 -4.32 0.44
C GLU A 34 6.58 -5.07 -0.72
N GLN A 35 7.89 -5.32 -0.58
CA GLN A 35 8.65 -6.31 -1.34
C GLN A 35 8.30 -7.68 -0.77
N ALA A 36 7.00 -7.96 -0.70
CA ALA A 36 6.49 -9.30 -0.64
C ALA A 36 6.02 -9.60 -2.06
N ASP A 37 6.86 -10.35 -2.76
CA ASP A 37 6.50 -11.11 -3.95
C ASP A 37 5.15 -11.82 -3.71
N MET A 38 4.05 -11.16 -4.10
CA MET A 38 2.71 -11.66 -3.92
C MET A 38 1.97 -11.43 -5.23
N GLN A 39 1.62 -12.54 -5.87
CA GLN A 39 0.77 -12.63 -7.05
C GLN A 39 -0.13 -11.40 -7.18
N LYS A 40 0.25 -10.49 -8.09
CA LYS A 40 -0.50 -9.25 -8.30
C LYS A 40 -1.90 -9.64 -8.77
N VAL A 41 -2.89 -9.47 -7.90
CA VAL A 41 -4.28 -9.75 -8.24
C VAL A 41 -4.71 -8.78 -9.34
N VAL A 42 -5.06 -9.31 -10.51
CA VAL A 42 -5.57 -8.53 -11.64
C VAL A 42 -7.03 -8.89 -11.86
N ILE A 43 -7.88 -7.86 -11.90
CA ILE A 43 -9.30 -7.98 -12.20
C ILE A 43 -9.55 -7.31 -13.55
N THR A 44 -10.00 -8.10 -14.52
CA THR A 44 -10.44 -7.65 -15.85
C THR A 44 -11.92 -7.95 -16.00
N THR A 45 -12.64 -7.10 -16.74
CA THR A 45 -14.08 -7.27 -16.94
C THR A 45 -14.40 -7.19 -18.42
N SER A 46 -15.17 -8.16 -18.90
CA SER A 46 -15.67 -8.25 -20.27
C SER A 46 -17.18 -8.43 -20.18
N GLU A 47 -17.92 -7.35 -20.43
CA GLU A 47 -19.39 -7.30 -20.35
C GLU A 47 -19.93 -7.76 -18.98
N SER A 48 -20.37 -9.03 -18.89
CA SER A 48 -20.92 -9.67 -17.68
C SER A 48 -19.95 -10.68 -17.04
N THR A 49 -18.74 -10.84 -17.60
CA THR A 49 -17.76 -11.80 -17.13
C THR A 49 -16.58 -11.10 -16.47
N ILE A 50 -16.26 -11.51 -15.25
CA ILE A 50 -15.05 -11.09 -14.55
C ILE A 50 -13.98 -12.15 -14.75
N HIS A 51 -12.79 -11.70 -15.12
CA HIS A 51 -11.59 -12.50 -15.13
C HIS A 51 -10.69 -12.06 -13.97
N VAL A 52 -10.36 -13.00 -13.08
CA VAL A 52 -9.46 -12.80 -11.94
C VAL A 52 -8.20 -13.62 -12.17
N SER A 53 -7.06 -12.94 -12.14
CA SER A 53 -5.73 -13.54 -12.20
C SER A 53 -4.95 -13.27 -10.90
N GLY A 54 -4.19 -14.23 -10.41
CA GLY A 54 -3.34 -14.10 -9.21
C GLY A 54 -4.07 -14.05 -7.87
N GLY A 55 -5.36 -14.44 -7.82
CA GLY A 55 -6.21 -14.32 -6.63
C GLY A 55 -6.51 -15.63 -5.89
N THR A 56 -5.78 -16.72 -6.13
CA THR A 56 -6.06 -18.05 -5.56
C THR A 56 -6.21 -18.01 -4.04
N GLY A 57 -7.28 -18.61 -3.53
CA GLY A 57 -7.57 -18.68 -2.10
C GLY A 57 -8.25 -17.43 -1.53
N LEU A 58 -8.27 -16.31 -2.25
CA LEU A 58 -9.03 -15.11 -1.87
C LEU A 58 -10.51 -15.27 -2.22
N THR A 59 -11.34 -14.41 -1.63
CA THR A 59 -12.77 -14.37 -1.93
C THR A 59 -13.06 -13.22 -2.90
N LEU A 60 -13.70 -13.54 -4.02
CA LEU A 60 -14.35 -12.60 -4.91
C LEU A 60 -15.69 -12.18 -4.29
N LEU A 61 -15.83 -10.88 -4.09
CA LEU A 61 -17.02 -10.22 -3.55
C LEU A 61 -17.51 -9.22 -4.58
N VAL A 62 -18.82 -9.24 -4.84
CA VAL A 62 -19.46 -8.27 -5.73
C VAL A 62 -20.55 -7.55 -4.96
N TYR A 63 -20.56 -6.23 -5.04
CA TYR A 63 -21.50 -5.36 -4.36
C TYR A 63 -22.28 -4.51 -5.36
N ASN A 64 -23.52 -4.18 -5.00
CA ASN A 64 -24.27 -3.12 -5.66
C ASN A 64 -23.69 -1.73 -5.29
N ILE A 65 -23.93 -0.71 -6.10
CA ILE A 65 -23.49 0.68 -5.87
C ILE A 65 -23.97 1.25 -4.54
N ALA A 66 -25.14 0.80 -4.05
CA ALA A 66 -25.67 1.22 -2.75
C ALA A 66 -24.80 0.74 -1.56
N GLY A 67 -23.89 -0.22 -1.78
CA GLY A 67 -23.13 -0.87 -0.71
C GLY A 67 -24.00 -1.80 0.15
N GLY A 68 -23.38 -2.44 1.14
CA GLY A 68 -24.06 -3.38 2.04
C GLY A 68 -23.67 -4.83 1.80
N ALA A 69 -24.65 -5.74 1.80
CA ALA A 69 -24.40 -7.17 1.60
C ALA A 69 -23.93 -7.46 0.16
N PRO A 70 -22.93 -8.35 -0.02
CA PRO A 70 -22.49 -8.73 -1.36
C PRO A 70 -23.60 -9.48 -2.11
N VAL A 71 -23.82 -9.12 -3.37
CA VAL A 71 -24.73 -9.83 -4.28
C VAL A 71 -24.13 -11.13 -4.79
N MET A 72 -22.80 -11.26 -4.71
CA MET A 72 -22.08 -12.49 -5.05
C MET A 72 -20.86 -12.65 -4.12
N LYS A 73 -20.64 -13.86 -3.63
CA LYS A 73 -19.48 -14.23 -2.82
C LYS A 73 -18.99 -15.61 -3.24
N VAL A 74 -17.79 -15.67 -3.83
CA VAL A 74 -17.20 -16.91 -4.34
C VAL A 74 -15.72 -16.96 -4.00
N LYS A 75 -15.21 -18.14 -3.62
CA LYS A 75 -13.77 -18.33 -3.39
C LYS A 75 -13.07 -18.57 -4.72
N VAL A 76 -11.89 -17.98 -4.90
CA VAL A 76 -11.10 -18.15 -6.12
C VAL A 76 -10.29 -19.44 -6.01
N ASP A 77 -10.71 -20.47 -6.74
CA ASP A 77 -10.13 -21.81 -6.64
C ASP A 77 -8.89 -22.05 -7.54
N GLY A 78 -8.37 -21.02 -8.21
CA GLY A 78 -7.18 -21.16 -9.04
C GLY A 78 -6.54 -19.83 -9.44
N PRO A 79 -5.34 -19.89 -10.06
CA PRO A 79 -4.55 -18.71 -10.40
C PRO A 79 -5.19 -17.86 -11.49
N ASP A 80 -6.07 -18.44 -12.31
CA ASP A 80 -6.76 -17.77 -13.39
C ASP A 80 -8.18 -18.32 -13.51
N LYS A 81 -9.18 -17.49 -13.21
CA LYS A 81 -10.59 -17.91 -13.19
C LYS A 81 -11.52 -16.85 -13.76
N ARG A 82 -12.59 -17.32 -14.40
CA ARG A 82 -13.66 -16.48 -14.95
C ARG A 82 -14.95 -16.75 -14.21
N TYR A 83 -15.69 -15.67 -13.92
CA TYR A 83 -16.97 -15.68 -13.23
C TYR A 83 -17.97 -14.91 -14.06
N GLU A 84 -19.08 -15.55 -14.40
CA GLU A 84 -20.22 -14.87 -15.01
C GLU A 84 -21.09 -14.26 -13.91
N LEU A 85 -21.37 -12.97 -14.00
CA LEU A 85 -22.08 -12.22 -12.97
C LEU A 85 -23.59 -12.43 -13.05
N ASN A 86 -24.16 -12.63 -14.23
CA ASN A 86 -25.62 -12.77 -14.43
C ASN A 86 -26.44 -11.73 -13.64
N LEU A 87 -25.90 -10.51 -13.50
CA LEU A 87 -26.52 -9.41 -12.78
C LEU A 87 -27.23 -8.47 -13.77
N PRO A 88 -28.31 -7.79 -13.35
CA PRO A 88 -28.95 -6.75 -14.16
C PRO A 88 -28.00 -5.62 -14.54
N LYS A 89 -28.35 -4.87 -15.58
CA LYS A 89 -27.65 -3.65 -16.00
C LYS A 89 -27.51 -2.69 -14.84
N GLY A 90 -26.31 -2.15 -14.64
CA GLY A 90 -26.02 -1.31 -13.48
C GLY A 90 -24.53 -1.15 -13.19
N ILE A 91 -24.24 -0.49 -12.08
CA ILE A 91 -22.88 -0.24 -11.60
C ILE A 91 -22.64 -1.12 -10.38
N TYR A 92 -21.51 -1.84 -10.40
CA TYR A 92 -21.13 -2.75 -9.33
C TYR A 92 -19.69 -2.53 -8.91
N ILE A 93 -19.38 -2.98 -7.70
CA ILE A 93 -18.05 -2.96 -7.12
C ILE A 93 -17.59 -4.40 -6.98
N VAL A 94 -16.47 -4.74 -7.61
CA VAL A 94 -15.83 -6.04 -7.50
C VAL A 94 -14.64 -5.91 -6.58
N GLN A 95 -14.51 -6.80 -5.62
CA GLN A 95 -13.40 -6.86 -4.68
C GLN A 95 -12.82 -8.27 -4.61
N VAL A 96 -11.49 -8.36 -4.69
CA VAL A 96 -10.72 -9.59 -4.47
C VAL A 96 -9.54 -9.24 -3.55
N GLY A 97 -9.62 -9.68 -2.29
CA GLY A 97 -8.64 -9.29 -1.27
C GLY A 97 -8.59 -7.77 -1.07
N LYS A 98 -7.41 -7.16 -1.29
CA LYS A 98 -7.18 -5.71 -1.23
C LYS A 98 -7.50 -4.97 -2.54
N VAL A 99 -7.73 -5.68 -3.65
CA VAL A 99 -7.96 -5.08 -4.96
C VAL A 99 -9.45 -4.86 -5.17
N VAL A 100 -9.83 -3.63 -5.52
CA VAL A 100 -11.22 -3.21 -5.76
C VAL A 100 -11.34 -2.55 -7.14
N ARG A 101 -12.41 -2.84 -7.87
CA ARG A 101 -12.66 -2.26 -9.20
C ARG A 101 -14.14 -1.98 -9.42
N LYS A 102 -14.44 -0.80 -9.96
CA LYS A 102 -15.78 -0.45 -10.46
C LYS A 102 -16.01 -1.11 -11.80
N ILE A 103 -17.18 -1.72 -11.97
CA ILE A 103 -17.63 -2.28 -13.25
C ILE A 103 -19.00 -1.71 -13.62
N VAL A 104 -19.28 -1.65 -14.92
CA VAL A 104 -20.57 -1.21 -15.46
C VAL A 104 -21.06 -2.28 -16.42
N ILE A 105 -22.20 -2.88 -16.09
CA ILE A 105 -22.89 -3.85 -16.96
C ILE A 105 -23.91 -3.05 -17.79
N LYS A 106 -23.74 -3.08 -19.11
CA LYS A 106 -24.50 -2.28 -20.08
C LYS A 106 -25.77 -2.95 -20.58
#